data_AF-A0A9E2GSW4-F1
#
_entry.id   AF-A0A9E2GSW4-F1
#
_cell.length_a   1.000
_cell.length_b   1.000
_cell.length_c   1.000
_cell.angle_alpha   90.00
_cell.angle_beta   90.00
_cell.angle_gamma   90.00
#
_symmetry.space_group_name_H-M   'P 1'
#
loop_
_entity.id
_entity.type
_entity.pdbx_description
1 polymer ?
#
loop_
_entity_poly.entity_id
_entity_poly.type
_entity_poly.pdbx_seq_one_letter_code
_entity_poly.pdbx_strand_id
1 'polypeptide(L)'
;MTFIKHTESWYKGEAFEFGMLIIFGTLLVILALYFWKFGHTSTSRVLVIPFLVVGLFWGIAGGFGTYRNSVRVEKMRVDYKQDPGAFVKSEKKRVEGFRGWYRPLLIGWTVLVLIGLSLFHFWGGNLGRAIGLAAILFAVAGLMVDHTSEHNARVYHAEIERALGP
;
A
#
# COMPACT_ATOMS: atom_id res chain seq x y z
N MET A 1 -15.66 23.36 -6.65
CA MET A 1 -14.21 23.41 -6.92
C MET A 1 -13.98 22.88 -8.33
N THR A 2 -12.87 23.21 -9.01
CA THR A 2 -12.56 22.63 -10.33
C THR A 2 -12.17 21.16 -10.17
N PHE A 3 -12.58 20.28 -11.10
CA PHE A 3 -12.29 18.83 -11.09
C PHE A 3 -10.81 18.54 -10.80
N ILE A 4 -9.91 19.30 -11.43
CA ILE A 4 -8.46 19.17 -11.24
C ILE A 4 -7.99 19.30 -9.78
N LYS A 5 -8.68 20.07 -8.93
CA LYS A 5 -8.33 20.16 -7.50
C LYS A 5 -8.66 18.86 -6.76
N HIS A 6 -9.73 18.16 -7.17
CA HIS A 6 -10.06 16.85 -6.61
C HIS A 6 -9.03 15.80 -7.05
N THR A 7 -8.56 15.87 -8.30
CA THR A 7 -7.45 15.03 -8.77
C THR A 7 -6.15 15.30 -8.02
N GLU A 8 -5.79 16.57 -7.78
CA GLU A 8 -4.62 16.92 -6.97
C GLU A 8 -4.72 16.36 -5.55
N SER A 9 -5.91 16.43 -4.93
CA SER A 9 -6.15 15.84 -3.61
C SER A 9 -6.01 14.31 -3.62
N TRP A 10 -6.54 13.65 -4.65
CA TRP A 10 -6.41 12.21 -4.83
C TRP A 10 -4.94 11.79 -4.96
N TYR A 11 -4.15 12.46 -5.80
CA TYR A 11 -2.71 12.17 -5.94
C TYR A 11 -1.90 12.47 -4.69
N LYS A 12 -2.31 13.44 -3.87
CA LYS A 12 -1.72 13.65 -2.53
C LYS A 12 -2.05 12.49 -1.58
N GLY A 13 -3.27 11.96 -1.65
CA GLY A 13 -3.66 10.75 -0.92
C GLY A 13 -2.80 9.54 -1.30
N GLU A 14 -2.64 9.28 -2.61
CA GLU A 14 -1.74 8.21 -3.10
C GLU A 14 -0.29 8.42 -2.62
N ALA A 15 0.23 9.64 -2.67
CA ALA A 15 1.58 9.94 -2.18
C ALA A 15 1.73 9.65 -0.68
N PHE A 16 0.71 9.97 0.12
CA PHE A 16 0.70 9.68 1.55
C PHE A 16 0.69 8.17 1.81
N GLU A 17 -0.13 7.40 1.11
CA GLU A 17 -0.20 5.94 1.18
C GLU A 17 1.16 5.29 0.86
N PHE A 18 1.82 5.71 -0.22
CA PHE A 18 3.15 5.22 -0.57
C PHE A 18 4.22 5.66 0.42
N GLY A 19 4.13 6.88 0.96
CA GLY A 19 5.01 7.37 2.02
C GLY A 19 4.92 6.50 3.28
N MET A 20 3.72 6.09 3.69
CA MET A 20 3.52 5.17 4.80
C MET A 20 4.20 3.81 4.56
N LEU A 21 4.10 3.26 3.33
CA LEU A 21 4.77 2.01 2.97
C LEU A 21 6.30 2.11 3.03
N ILE A 22 6.86 3.24 2.56
CA ILE A 22 8.30 3.49 2.65
C ILE A 22 8.73 3.53 4.12
N ILE A 23 8.04 4.32 4.96
CA ILE A 23 8.36 4.44 6.38
C ILE A 23 8.28 3.07 7.07
N PHE A 24 7.18 2.34 6.85
CA PHE A 24 6.99 1.01 7.42
C PHE A 24 8.08 0.03 6.98
N GLY A 25 8.38 -0.01 5.68
CA GLY A 25 9.42 -0.84 5.10
C GLY A 25 10.81 -0.55 5.67
N THR A 26 11.18 0.73 5.74
CA THR A 26 12.46 1.18 6.31
C THR A 26 12.57 0.82 7.79
N LEU A 27 11.51 1.01 8.58
CA LEU A 27 11.53 0.63 10.00
C LEU A 27 11.74 -0.88 10.20
N LEU A 28 11.11 -1.71 9.36
CA LEU A 28 11.34 -3.16 9.41
C LEU A 28 12.75 -3.57 9.00
N VAL A 29 13.35 -2.91 8.00
CA VAL A 29 14.76 -3.13 7.65
C VAL A 29 15.67 -2.75 8.81
N ILE A 30 15.45 -1.60 9.45
CA ILE A 30 16.22 -1.17 10.63
C ILE A 30 16.07 -2.20 11.76
N LEU A 31 14.87 -2.69 12.00
CA LEU A 31 14.60 -3.71 13.02
C LEU A 31 15.29 -5.05 12.70
N ALA A 32 15.30 -5.47 11.43
CA ALA A 32 16.02 -6.65 10.98
C ALA A 32 17.54 -6.51 11.21
N LEU A 33 18.12 -5.35 10.88
CA LEU A 33 19.53 -5.05 11.14
C LEU A 33 19.84 -4.99 12.63
N TYR A 34 18.92 -4.49 13.45
CA TYR A 34 19.05 -4.50 14.90
C TYR A 34 19.10 -5.93 15.44
N PHE A 35 18.18 -6.81 15.01
CA PHE A 35 18.21 -8.24 15.37
C PHE A 35 19.47 -8.95 14.87
N TRP A 36 19.98 -8.57 13.70
CA TRP A 36 21.23 -9.14 13.18
C TRP A 36 22.44 -8.75 14.04
N LYS A 37 22.55 -7.48 14.43
CA LYS A 37 23.69 -6.95 15.19
C LYS A 37 23.66 -7.30 16.67
N PHE A 38 22.49 -7.27 17.31
CA PHE A 38 22.33 -7.42 18.76
C PHE A 38 21.57 -8.70 19.17
N GLY A 39 21.15 -9.53 18.21
CA GLY A 39 20.44 -10.77 18.49
C GLY A 39 21.36 -11.88 19.00
N HIS A 40 21.28 -12.16 20.30
CA HIS A 40 22.05 -13.25 20.94
C HIS A 40 21.27 -14.56 21.08
N THR A 41 19.95 -14.54 20.89
CA THR A 41 19.10 -15.74 21.02
C THR A 41 18.80 -16.37 19.66
N SER A 42 18.52 -17.67 19.65
CA SER A 42 18.06 -18.40 18.46
C SER A 42 16.76 -17.80 17.91
N THR A 43 15.89 -17.25 18.76
CA THR A 43 14.66 -16.57 18.35
C THR A 43 14.94 -15.24 17.64
N SER A 44 15.82 -14.40 18.20
CA SER A 44 16.14 -13.10 17.61
C SER A 44 16.80 -13.19 16.24
N ARG A 45 17.69 -14.18 16.02
CA ARG A 45 18.41 -14.32 14.75
C ARG A 45 17.53 -14.78 13.60
N VAL A 46 16.50 -15.58 13.89
CA VAL A 46 15.59 -16.11 12.87
C VAL A 46 14.61 -15.04 12.34
N LEU A 47 14.39 -13.95 13.08
CA LEU A 47 13.55 -12.82 12.66
C LEU A 47 14.18 -11.96 11.55
N VAL A 48 15.52 -12.02 11.39
CA VAL A 48 16.27 -11.14 10.48
C VAL A 48 15.77 -11.28 9.04
N ILE A 49 15.77 -12.50 8.50
CA ILE A 49 15.43 -12.73 7.09
C ILE A 49 13.96 -12.38 6.81
N PRO A 50 12.96 -12.89 7.57
CA PRO A 50 11.56 -12.55 7.31
C PRO A 50 11.27 -11.04 7.39
N PHE A 51 11.83 -10.34 8.37
CA PHE A 51 11.58 -8.90 8.52
C PHE A 51 12.28 -8.09 7.42
N LEU A 52 13.49 -8.52 7.01
CA LEU A 52 14.20 -7.89 5.90
C LEU A 52 13.41 -8.05 4.58
N VAL A 53 12.86 -9.23 4.31
CA VAL A 53 12.04 -9.49 3.11
C VAL A 53 10.80 -8.59 3.09
N VAL A 54 10.05 -8.54 4.19
CA VAL A 54 8.84 -7.70 4.30
C VAL A 54 9.20 -6.22 4.18
N GLY A 55 10.28 -5.79 4.86
CA GLY A 55 10.73 -4.40 4.86
C GLY A 55 11.16 -3.93 3.47
N LEU A 56 11.97 -4.73 2.77
CA LEU A 56 12.39 -4.44 1.40
C LEU A 56 11.22 -4.43 0.42
N PHE A 57 10.29 -5.39 0.54
CA PHE A 57 9.12 -5.44 -0.32
C PHE A 57 8.29 -4.15 -0.23
N TRP A 58 7.92 -3.73 0.99
CA TRP A 58 7.11 -2.51 1.17
C TRP A 58 7.87 -1.24 0.83
N GLY A 59 9.17 -1.18 1.14
CA GLY A 59 10.02 -0.05 0.74
C GLY A 59 10.08 0.11 -0.78
N ILE A 60 10.27 -0.99 -1.52
CA ILE A 60 10.30 -0.98 -2.99
C ILE A 60 8.92 -0.63 -3.55
N ALA A 61 7.84 -1.24 -3.03
CA ALA A 61 6.48 -0.98 -3.48
C ALA A 61 6.09 0.50 -3.29
N GLY A 62 6.37 1.07 -2.11
CA GLY A 62 6.14 2.48 -1.82
C GLY A 62 7.02 3.41 -2.66
N GLY A 63 8.30 3.09 -2.86
CA GLY A 63 9.19 3.87 -3.72
C GLY A 63 8.72 3.90 -5.18
N PHE A 64 8.37 2.75 -5.73
CA PHE A 64 7.85 2.64 -7.09
C PHE A 64 6.48 3.33 -7.26
N GLY A 65 5.60 3.21 -6.26
CA GLY A 65 4.32 3.92 -6.22
C GLY A 65 4.49 5.44 -6.22
N THR A 66 5.41 5.95 -5.40
CA THR A 66 5.76 7.38 -5.32
C THR A 66 6.25 7.90 -6.67
N TYR A 67 7.17 7.17 -7.32
CA TYR A 67 7.67 7.53 -8.65
C TYR A 67 6.55 7.58 -9.71
N ARG A 68 5.67 6.57 -9.74
CA ARG A 68 4.52 6.57 -10.68
C ARG A 68 3.54 7.70 -10.39
N ASN A 69 3.39 8.10 -9.13
CA ASN A 69 2.52 9.21 -8.75
C ASN A 69 3.13 10.56 -9.15
N SER A 70 4.44 10.77 -8.97
CA SER A 70 5.09 12.03 -9.36
C SER A 70 5.00 12.28 -10.87
N VAL A 71 5.21 11.24 -11.68
CA VAL A 71 5.04 11.32 -13.14
C VAL A 71 3.59 11.69 -13.53
N ARG A 72 2.60 11.20 -12.78
CA ARG A 72 1.18 11.54 -13.02
C ARG A 72 0.87 12.98 -12.64
N VAL A 73 1.37 13.45 -11.50
CA VAL A 73 1.20 14.83 -11.04
C VAL A 73 1.76 15.83 -12.06
N GLU A 74 2.93 15.54 -12.63
CA GLU A 74 3.57 16.39 -13.64
C GLU A 74 2.73 16.52 -14.93
N LYS A 75 2.18 15.39 -15.40
CA LYS A 75 1.41 15.34 -16.66
C LYS A 75 -0.03 15.83 -16.52
N MET A 76 -0.62 15.70 -15.34
CA MET A 76 -2.03 16.01 -15.08
C MET A 76 -2.49 17.37 -15.63
N ARG A 77 -1.71 18.43 -15.41
CA ARG A 77 -2.09 19.79 -15.85
C ARG A 77 -2.03 19.95 -17.36
N VAL A 78 -1.10 19.25 -18.03
CA VAL A 78 -0.96 19.26 -19.48
C VAL A 78 -2.13 18.49 -20.09
N ASP A 79 -2.37 17.26 -19.63
CA ASP A 79 -3.42 16.39 -20.12
C ASP A 79 -4.81 17.02 -19.94
N TYR A 80 -5.08 17.61 -18.76
CA TYR A 80 -6.34 18.30 -18.51
C TYR A 80 -6.53 19.55 -19.36
N LYS A 81 -5.47 20.30 -19.68
CA LYS A 81 -5.56 21.48 -20.57
C LYS A 81 -5.78 21.09 -22.02
N GLN A 82 -5.20 19.97 -22.44
CA GLN A 82 -5.30 19.48 -23.81
C GLN A 82 -6.71 18.96 -24.13
N ASP A 83 -7.26 18.11 -23.26
CA ASP A 83 -8.63 17.60 -23.39
C ASP A 83 -9.20 17.25 -22.00
N PRO A 84 -9.95 18.15 -21.37
CA PRO A 84 -10.57 17.89 -20.06
C PRO A 84 -11.49 16.67 -20.06
N GLY A 85 -12.24 16.44 -21.16
CA GLY A 85 -13.21 15.35 -21.25
C GLY A 85 -12.53 13.99 -21.37
N ALA A 86 -11.50 13.89 -22.20
CA ALA A 86 -10.68 12.69 -22.31
C ALA A 86 -9.93 12.41 -20.99
N PHE A 87 -9.42 13.46 -20.33
CA PHE A 87 -8.75 13.32 -19.03
C PHE A 87 -9.68 12.70 -17.97
N VAL A 88 -10.88 13.26 -17.78
CA VAL A 88 -11.86 12.74 -16.81
C VAL A 88 -12.25 11.28 -17.12
N LYS A 89 -12.45 10.93 -18.39
CA LYS A 89 -12.74 9.55 -18.81
C LYS A 89 -11.58 8.60 -18.54
N SER A 90 -10.33 9.05 -18.72
CA SER A 90 -9.14 8.26 -18.42
C SER A 90 -9.03 7.96 -16.92
N GLU A 91 -9.34 8.95 -16.08
CA GLU A 91 -9.36 8.81 -14.62
C GLU A 91 -10.50 7.88 -14.16
N LYS A 92 -11.68 7.96 -14.79
CA LYS A 92 -12.78 7.01 -14.55
C LYS A 92 -12.33 5.57 -14.79
N LYS A 93 -11.77 5.30 -15.98
CA LYS A 93 -11.26 3.97 -16.35
C LYS A 93 -10.22 3.46 -15.36
N ARG A 94 -9.33 4.33 -14.88
CA ARG A 94 -8.30 3.98 -13.91
C ARG A 94 -8.92 3.58 -12.57
N VAL A 95 -9.78 4.42 -12.00
CA VAL A 95 -10.38 4.18 -10.68
C VAL A 95 -11.29 2.95 -10.68
N GLU A 96 -12.05 2.75 -11.77
CA GLU A 96 -12.90 1.56 -11.93
C GLU A 96 -12.08 0.28 -12.12
N GLY A 97 -10.90 0.37 -12.72
CA GLY A 97 -10.02 -0.77 -12.97
C GLY A 97 -9.52 -1.47 -11.70
N PHE A 98 -9.40 -0.76 -10.58
CA PHE A 98 -8.96 -1.35 -9.30
C PHE A 98 -10.06 -1.39 -8.22
N ARG A 99 -11.16 -0.64 -8.37
CA ARG A 99 -12.23 -0.57 -7.35
C ARG A 99 -12.76 -1.95 -6.93
N GLY A 100 -12.96 -2.85 -7.89
CA GLY A 100 -13.49 -4.20 -7.62
C GLY A 100 -12.56 -5.06 -6.75
N TRP A 101 -11.27 -4.69 -6.65
CA TRP A 101 -10.27 -5.44 -5.93
C TRP A 101 -10.18 -5.09 -4.45
N TYR A 102 -10.67 -3.93 -4.00
CA TYR A 102 -10.54 -3.53 -2.60
C TYR A 102 -11.17 -4.53 -1.62
N ARG A 103 -12.41 -4.98 -1.87
CA ARG A 103 -13.06 -5.97 -0.99
C ARG A 103 -12.30 -7.31 -0.96
N PRO A 104 -11.99 -7.95 -2.10
CA PRO A 104 -11.16 -9.15 -2.11
C PRO A 104 -9.81 -8.98 -1.42
N LEU A 105 -9.12 -7.84 -1.61
CA LEU A 105 -7.84 -7.57 -0.98
C LEU A 105 -7.96 -7.44 0.54
N LEU A 106 -8.92 -6.66 1.04
CA LEU A 106 -9.16 -6.53 2.49
C LEU A 106 -9.48 -7.88 3.15
N ILE A 107 -10.25 -8.74 2.49
CA ILE A 107 -10.50 -10.12 2.95
C ILE A 107 -9.21 -10.93 2.90
N GLY A 108 -8.47 -10.86 1.79
CA GLY A 108 -7.21 -11.57 1.60
C GLY A 108 -6.16 -11.21 2.67
N TRP A 109 -6.03 -9.93 3.01
CA TRP A 109 -5.15 -9.49 4.10
C TRP A 109 -5.63 -10.00 5.45
N THR A 110 -6.93 -9.97 5.72
CA THR A 110 -7.49 -10.52 6.96
C THR A 110 -7.18 -12.01 7.09
N VAL A 111 -7.37 -12.79 6.02
CA VAL A 111 -7.01 -14.20 5.97
C VAL A 111 -5.51 -14.40 6.18
N LEU A 112 -4.66 -13.55 5.60
CA LEU A 112 -3.21 -13.63 5.78
C LEU A 112 -2.78 -13.36 7.23
N VAL A 113 -3.45 -12.45 7.95
CA VAL A 113 -3.25 -12.26 9.40
C VAL A 113 -3.59 -13.55 10.16
N LEU A 114 -4.73 -14.18 9.86
CA LEU A 114 -5.14 -15.44 10.51
C LEU A 114 -4.15 -16.58 10.23
N ILE A 115 -3.64 -16.67 9.00
CA ILE A 115 -2.58 -17.62 8.65
C ILE A 115 -1.32 -17.31 9.47
N GLY A 116 -0.90 -16.05 9.53
CA GLY A 116 0.27 -15.65 10.32
C GLY A 116 0.15 -16.00 11.81
N LEU A 117 -1.02 -15.76 12.41
CA LEU A 117 -1.32 -16.18 13.79
C LEU A 117 -1.28 -17.70 13.95
N SER A 118 -1.80 -18.43 12.96
CA SER A 118 -1.79 -19.90 12.96
C SER A 118 -0.36 -20.45 12.88
N LEU A 119 0.49 -19.90 12.00
CA LEU A 119 1.90 -20.28 11.90
C LEU A 119 2.66 -19.96 13.20
N PHE A 120 2.33 -18.83 13.83
CA PHE A 120 2.95 -18.44 15.09
C PHE A 120 2.62 -19.40 16.24
N HIS A 121 1.38 -19.88 16.32
CA HIS A 121 0.92 -20.69 17.44
C HIS A 121 1.10 -22.19 17.23
N PHE A 122 0.80 -22.72 16.03
CA PHE A 122 0.65 -24.16 15.81
C PHE A 122 1.85 -24.84 15.14
N TRP A 123 2.64 -24.15 14.31
CA TRP A 123 3.74 -24.80 13.58
C TRP A 123 4.93 -25.17 14.49
N GLY A 124 5.04 -24.54 15.66
CA GLY A 124 6.13 -24.79 16.61
C GLY A 124 7.50 -24.27 16.11
N GLY A 125 8.43 -24.10 17.05
CA GLY A 125 9.79 -23.62 16.76
C GLY A 125 9.90 -22.13 16.45
N ASN A 126 11.15 -21.65 16.37
CA ASN A 126 11.44 -20.23 16.20
C ASN A 126 11.16 -19.72 14.78
N LEU A 127 11.29 -20.59 13.77
CA LEU A 127 11.06 -20.22 12.37
C LEU A 127 9.58 -20.00 12.05
N GLY A 128 8.69 -20.91 12.48
CA GLY A 128 7.25 -20.75 12.29
C GLY A 128 6.72 -19.45 12.92
N ARG A 129 7.22 -19.12 14.12
CA ARG A 129 6.95 -17.84 14.81
C ARG A 129 7.46 -16.64 14.02
N ALA A 130 8.68 -16.68 13.51
CA ALA A 130 9.24 -15.57 12.74
C ALA A 130 8.48 -15.32 11.43
N ILE A 131 8.15 -16.38 10.70
CA ILE A 131 7.33 -16.31 9.47
C ILE A 131 5.92 -15.81 9.79
N GLY A 132 5.31 -16.31 10.87
CA GLY A 132 4.00 -15.87 11.32
C GLY A 132 3.95 -14.37 11.62
N LEU A 133 4.93 -13.85 12.38
CA LEU A 133 5.06 -12.42 12.65
C LEU A 133 5.26 -11.60 11.38
N ALA A 134 6.12 -12.06 10.47
CA ALA A 134 6.36 -11.38 9.20
C ALA A 134 5.10 -11.33 8.32
N ALA A 135 4.33 -12.41 8.26
CA ALA A 135 3.06 -12.46 7.53
C ALA A 135 2.02 -11.50 8.11
N ILE A 136 1.91 -11.41 9.44
CA ILE A 136 1.02 -10.45 10.12
C ILE A 136 1.44 -9.02 9.77
N LEU A 137 2.72 -8.69 9.92
CA LEU A 137 3.24 -7.35 9.62
C LEU A 137 3.04 -6.98 8.16
N PHE A 138 3.24 -7.93 7.24
CA PHE A 138 2.98 -7.75 5.83
C PHE A 138 1.50 -7.42 5.56
N ALA A 139 0.58 -8.21 6.11
CA ALA A 139 -0.85 -8.03 5.93
C ALA A 139 -1.37 -6.73 6.54
N VAL A 140 -0.87 -6.33 7.71
CA VAL A 140 -1.27 -5.09 8.39
C VAL A 140 -0.91 -3.86 7.55
N ALA A 141 0.28 -3.83 6.93
CA ALA A 141 0.65 -2.74 6.03
C ALA A 141 -0.28 -2.67 4.81
N GLY A 142 -0.61 -3.83 4.23
CA GLY A 142 -1.58 -3.92 3.12
C GLY A 142 -2.97 -3.42 3.51
N LEU A 143 -3.51 -3.86 4.65
CA LEU A 143 -4.80 -3.40 5.19
C LEU A 143 -4.85 -1.89 5.37
N MET A 144 -3.81 -1.31 5.97
CA MET A 144 -3.76 0.12 6.25
C MET A 144 -3.81 0.95 4.96
N VAL A 145 -3.05 0.54 3.94
CA VAL A 145 -3.03 1.21 2.63
C VAL A 145 -4.36 1.03 1.92
N ASP A 146 -4.83 -0.21 1.75
CA ASP A 146 -6.02 -0.49 0.96
C ASP A 146 -7.29 0.10 1.61
N HIS A 147 -7.37 0.14 2.94
CA HIS A 147 -8.48 0.80 3.64
C HIS A 147 -8.55 2.31 3.33
N THR A 148 -7.40 2.98 3.39
CA THR A 148 -7.29 4.42 3.09
C THR A 148 -7.56 4.68 1.61
N SER A 149 -6.96 3.87 0.75
CA SER A 149 -7.08 3.96 -0.70
C SER A 149 -8.52 3.73 -1.18
N GLU A 150 -9.23 2.75 -0.60
CA GLU A 150 -10.64 2.49 -0.93
C GLU A 150 -11.52 3.70 -0.61
N HIS A 151 -11.32 4.33 0.56
CA HIS A 151 -12.03 5.55 0.93
C HIS A 151 -11.76 6.68 -0.05
N ASN A 152 -10.48 6.97 -0.31
CA ASN A 152 -10.06 8.03 -1.21
C ASN A 152 -10.60 7.81 -2.63
N ALA A 153 -10.63 6.56 -3.11
CA ALA A 153 -11.08 6.20 -4.45
C ALA A 153 -12.59 6.35 -4.60
N ARG A 154 -13.37 6.05 -3.55
CA ARG A 154 -14.82 6.31 -3.53
C ARG A 154 -15.12 7.80 -3.62
N VAL A 155 -14.44 8.61 -2.80
CA VAL A 155 -14.63 10.07 -2.80
C VAL A 155 -14.28 10.65 -4.17
N TYR A 156 -13.12 10.28 -4.73
CA TYR A 156 -12.67 10.82 -6.00
C TYR A 156 -13.55 10.38 -7.18
N HIS A 157 -14.01 9.13 -7.21
CA HIS A 157 -14.93 8.68 -8.25
C HIS A 157 -16.28 9.38 -8.22
N ALA A 158 -16.81 9.72 -7.04
CA ALA A 158 -18.03 10.52 -6.97
C ALA A 158 -17.86 11.88 -7.67
N GLU A 159 -16.68 12.49 -7.58
CA GLU A 159 -16.36 13.72 -8.30
C GLU A 159 -16.18 13.49 -9.82
N ILE A 160 -15.68 12.33 -10.22
CA ILE A 160 -15.62 11.91 -11.64
C ILE A 160 -17.03 11.82 -12.23
N GLU A 161 -17.97 11.14 -11.55
CA GLU A 161 -19.34 11.02 -12.04
C GLU A 161 -20.02 12.39 -12.14
N ARG A 162 -19.84 13.28 -11.16
CA ARG A 162 -20.36 14.65 -11.23
C ARG A 162 -19.77 15.45 -12.39
N ALA A 163 -18.50 15.25 -12.71
CA ALA A 163 -17.83 15.96 -13.80
C ALA A 163 -18.25 15.48 -15.20
N LEU A 164 -18.67 14.21 -15.33
CA LEU A 164 -19.16 13.65 -16.59
C LEU A 164 -20.65 13.90 -16.83
N GLY A 165 -21.38 14.34 -15.80
CA GLY A 165 -22.84 14.45 -15.82
C GLY A 165 -23.50 13.07 -15.63
N PRO A 166 -24.69 13.02 -15.01
CA PRO A 166 -25.51 11.81 -15.00
C PRO A 166 -25.97 11.40 -16.40
#